data_AF-T1CG58-F1
#
_entry.id   AF-T1CG58-F1
#
_cell.length_a   1.000
_cell.length_b   1.000
_cell.length_c   1.000
_cell.angle_alpha   90.00
_cell.angle_beta   90.00
_cell.angle_gamma   90.00
#
_symmetry.space_group_name_H-M   'P 1'
#
loop_
_entity.id
_entity.type
_entity.pdbx_description
1 polymer ?
#
loop_
_entity_poly.entity_id
_entity_poly.type
_entity_poly.pdbx_seq_one_letter_code
_entity_poly.pdbx_strand_id
1 'polypeptide(L)'
;MPPIAKRLVALVLLVLLVGGALWVRHTRLAEKRQKDTLRFYGNIDLREVQVAFHDTGRIEKLLFVEGASVHAGELLALMDPVRYQDIVDADSRTLDRDRAQETNAQKTWDRVKRLTQADFNTRQQKDDARAALDMASAARKRDEAQKAFDERQLEDTKLYAPVDGIVQTRILEP
;
A
#
# COMPACT_ATOMS: atom_id res chain seq x y z
N MET A 1 -13.69 -101.15 -20.89
CA MET A 1 -12.66 -100.46 -20.07
C MET A 1 -13.29 -99.18 -19.52
N PRO A 2 -13.64 -99.10 -18.22
CA PRO A 2 -14.76 -98.26 -17.81
C PRO A 2 -14.43 -96.74 -17.88
N PRO A 3 -15.29 -95.92 -18.52
CA PRO A 3 -15.04 -94.52 -18.91
C PRO A 3 -15.27 -93.49 -17.79
N ILE A 4 -15.31 -93.91 -16.53
CA ILE A 4 -15.76 -93.09 -15.39
C ILE A 4 -14.62 -92.21 -14.85
N ALA A 5 -13.39 -92.71 -14.82
CA ALA A 5 -12.23 -91.97 -14.30
C ALA A 5 -11.91 -90.70 -15.13
N LYS A 6 -12.07 -90.75 -16.46
CA LYS A 6 -11.83 -89.58 -17.33
C LYS A 6 -12.87 -88.47 -17.13
N ARG A 7 -14.12 -88.82 -16.79
CA ARG A 7 -15.20 -87.86 -16.51
C ARG A 7 -15.01 -87.14 -15.17
N LEU A 8 -14.49 -87.86 -14.16
CA LEU A 8 -14.14 -87.26 -12.86
C LEU A 8 -12.99 -86.25 -12.98
N VAL A 9 -11.94 -86.57 -13.75
CA VAL A 9 -10.81 -85.64 -13.98
C VAL A 9 -11.27 -84.38 -14.72
N ALA A 10 -12.13 -84.51 -15.74
CA ALA A 10 -12.66 -83.36 -16.47
C ALA A 10 -13.53 -82.44 -15.57
N LEU A 11 -14.28 -83.00 -14.63
CA LEU A 11 -15.14 -82.24 -13.73
C LEU A 11 -14.33 -81.46 -12.68
N VAL A 12 -13.23 -82.05 -12.18
CA VAL A 12 -12.28 -81.37 -11.29
C VAL A 12 -11.57 -80.21 -12.01
N LEU A 13 -11.14 -80.41 -13.25
CA LEU A 13 -10.55 -79.35 -14.08
C LEU A 13 -11.53 -78.19 -14.36
N LEU A 14 -12.80 -78.50 -14.59
CA LEU A 14 -13.84 -77.48 -14.81
C LEU A 14 -14.07 -76.64 -13.54
N VAL A 15 -14.13 -77.28 -12.37
CA VAL A 15 -14.30 -76.59 -11.08
C VAL A 15 -13.08 -75.72 -10.77
N LEU A 16 -11.87 -76.18 -11.06
CA LEU A 16 -10.65 -75.38 -10.92
C LEU A 16 -10.63 -74.17 -11.86
N LEU A 17 -11.06 -74.34 -13.12
CA LEU A 17 -11.16 -73.23 -14.08
C LEU A 17 -12.22 -72.20 -13.66
N VAL A 18 -13.39 -72.64 -13.19
CA VAL A 18 -14.46 -71.74 -12.74
C VAL A 18 -14.06 -71.05 -11.43
N GLY A 19 -13.45 -71.77 -10.49
CA GLY A 19 -12.91 -71.20 -9.25
C GLY A 19 -11.82 -70.17 -9.52
N GLY A 20 -10.89 -70.45 -10.44
CA GLY A 20 -9.87 -69.51 -10.88
C GLY A 20 -10.45 -68.28 -11.57
N ALA A 21 -11.45 -68.45 -12.45
CA ALA A 21 -12.12 -67.33 -13.11
C ALA A 21 -12.90 -66.44 -12.12
N LEU A 22 -13.58 -67.04 -11.13
CA LEU A 22 -14.28 -66.33 -10.07
C LEU A 22 -13.31 -65.62 -9.13
N TRP A 23 -12.19 -66.24 -8.80
CA TRP A 23 -11.12 -65.62 -8.00
C TRP A 23 -10.51 -64.42 -8.72
N VAL A 24 -10.16 -64.57 -10.00
CA VAL A 24 -9.63 -63.47 -10.84
C VAL A 24 -10.65 -62.33 -11.00
N ARG A 25 -11.93 -62.65 -11.17
CA ARG A 25 -12.98 -61.63 -11.25
C ARG A 25 -13.15 -60.89 -9.92
N HIS A 26 -13.10 -61.61 -8.79
CA HIS A 26 -13.21 -61.02 -7.46
C HIS A 26 -11.99 -60.14 -7.12
N THR A 27 -10.78 -60.57 -7.47
CA THR A 27 -9.56 -59.76 -7.25
C THR A 27 -9.53 -58.53 -8.16
N ARG A 28 -9.97 -58.64 -9.42
CA ARG A 28 -10.09 -57.49 -10.33
C ARG A 28 -11.16 -56.47 -9.93
N LEU A 29 -12.21 -56.91 -9.21
CA LEU A 29 -13.26 -56.00 -8.68
C LEU A 29 -12.81 -55.29 -7.40
N ALA A 30 -11.95 -55.91 -6.60
CA ALA A 30 -11.39 -55.30 -5.38
C ALA A 30 -10.35 -54.22 -5.69
N GLU A 31 -9.56 -54.35 -6.77
CA GLU A 31 -8.55 -53.37 -7.16
C GLU A 31 -9.15 -52.05 -7.68
N LYS A 32 -10.34 -52.07 -8.29
CA LYS A 32 -10.97 -50.85 -8.85
C LYS A 32 -11.57 -49.90 -7.81
N ARG A 33 -11.59 -50.26 -6.52
CA ARG A 33 -12.28 -49.49 -5.48
C ARG A 33 -11.36 -48.63 -4.60
N GLN A 34 -10.05 -48.64 -4.85
CA GLN A 34 -9.09 -47.90 -4.03
C GLN A 34 -8.44 -46.75 -4.82
N LYS A 35 -8.93 -45.53 -4.54
CA LYS A 35 -8.32 -44.19 -4.72
C LYS A 35 -8.73 -43.35 -5.93
N ASP A 36 -10.03 -43.03 -6.03
CA ASP A 36 -10.47 -41.72 -6.53
C ASP A 36 -10.40 -40.67 -5.40
N THR A 37 -9.24 -40.54 -4.75
CA THR A 37 -8.97 -39.37 -3.92
C THR A 37 -8.40 -38.32 -4.87
N LEU A 38 -9.27 -37.51 -5.44
CA LEU A 38 -8.89 -36.40 -6.32
C LEU A 38 -8.03 -35.44 -5.49
N ARG A 39 -6.70 -35.57 -5.63
CA ARG A 39 -5.73 -34.70 -4.99
C ARG A 39 -5.60 -33.45 -5.84
N PHE A 40 -6.19 -32.36 -5.37
CA PHE A 40 -5.95 -31.06 -5.95
C PHE A 40 -4.58 -30.57 -5.50
N TYR A 41 -3.67 -30.40 -6.46
CA TYR A 41 -2.46 -29.63 -6.27
C TYR A 41 -2.81 -28.18 -6.56
N GLY A 42 -2.70 -27.32 -5.57
CA GLY A 42 -2.86 -25.88 -5.69
C GLY A 42 -1.65 -25.20 -5.08
N ASN A 43 -1.22 -24.10 -5.68
CA ASN A 43 -0.19 -23.26 -5.11
C ASN A 43 -0.86 -22.28 -4.14
N ILE A 44 -0.29 -22.12 -2.95
CA ILE A 44 -0.67 -21.07 -2.02
C ILE A 44 0.35 -19.95 -2.23
N ASP A 45 -0.05 -18.90 -2.94
CA ASP A 45 0.79 -17.72 -3.14
C ASP A 45 0.53 -16.71 -2.01
N LEU A 46 1.59 -16.31 -1.30
CA LEU A 46 1.52 -15.25 -0.31
C LEU A 46 1.82 -13.92 -0.99
N ARG A 47 1.01 -12.90 -0.68
CA ARG A 47 1.26 -11.53 -1.11
C ARG A 47 2.01 -10.79 -0.02
N GLU A 48 3.27 -10.49 -0.27
CA GLU A 48 4.13 -9.71 0.63
C GLU A 48 4.24 -8.27 0.13
N VAL A 49 4.19 -7.31 1.06
CA VAL A 49 4.43 -5.89 0.78
C VAL A 49 5.50 -5.40 1.75
N GLN A 50 6.61 -4.92 1.20
CA GLN A 50 7.68 -4.31 1.99
C GLN A 50 7.35 -2.83 2.17
N VAL A 51 7.35 -2.39 3.42
CA VAL A 51 7.00 -1.02 3.80
C VAL A 51 8.26 -0.35 4.37
N ALA A 52 8.58 0.84 3.89
CA ALA A 52 9.77 1.60 4.29
C ALA A 52 9.46 3.10 4.34
N PHE A 53 10.20 3.85 5.16
CA PHE A 53 10.12 5.30 5.17
C PHE A 53 10.63 5.89 3.84
N HIS A 54 10.07 7.02 3.42
CA HIS A 54 10.51 7.72 2.22
C HIS A 54 11.85 8.44 2.39
N ASP A 55 12.26 8.74 3.63
CA ASP A 55 13.55 9.35 3.96
C ASP A 55 14.28 8.56 5.06
N THR A 56 15.58 8.83 5.18
CA THR A 56 16.46 8.29 6.20
C THR A 56 16.38 9.09 7.49
N GLY A 57 16.32 8.39 8.62
CA GLY A 57 16.32 9.02 9.93
C GLY A 57 16.24 8.00 11.05
N ARG A 58 16.28 8.51 12.29
CA ARG A 58 16.13 7.69 13.49
C ARG A 58 14.66 7.35 13.70
N ILE A 59 14.37 6.08 13.94
CA ILE A 59 13.03 5.63 14.32
C ILE A 59 12.78 6.09 15.77
N GLU A 60 11.72 6.87 15.98
CA GLU A 60 11.30 7.28 17.32
C GLU A 60 10.50 6.16 17.99
N LYS A 61 9.54 5.57 17.26
CA LYS A 61 8.64 4.55 17.80
C LYS A 61 8.26 3.50 16.76
N LEU A 62 8.16 2.26 17.23
CA LEU A 62 7.55 1.14 16.52
C LEU A 62 6.29 0.75 17.30
N LEU A 63 5.14 0.77 16.63
CA LEU A 63 3.84 0.58 17.28
C LEU A 63 3.34 -0.87 17.21
N PHE A 64 4.05 -1.73 16.47
CA PHE A 64 3.69 -3.15 16.29
C PHE A 64 4.85 -4.09 16.58
N VAL A 65 4.45 -5.32 16.88
CA VAL A 65 5.32 -6.48 17.05
C VAL A 65 5.14 -7.44 15.88
N GLU A 66 6.14 -8.27 15.64
CA GLU A 66 6.04 -9.36 14.66
C GLU A 66 4.87 -10.29 15.00
N GLY A 67 4.13 -10.72 13.98
CA GLY A 67 2.92 -11.53 14.12
C GLY A 67 1.64 -10.73 14.44
N ALA A 68 1.74 -9.41 14.67
CA ALA A 68 0.55 -8.58 14.88
C ALA A 68 -0.25 -8.44 13.57
N SER A 69 -1.58 -8.49 13.70
CA SER A 69 -2.51 -8.15 12.60
C SER A 69 -2.69 -6.64 12.54
N VAL A 70 -2.64 -6.08 11.34
CA VAL A 70 -2.77 -4.65 11.07
C VAL A 70 -3.81 -4.40 9.99
N HIS A 71 -4.44 -3.23 10.04
CA HIS A 71 -5.44 -2.80 9.06
C HIS A 71 -4.84 -1.74 8.12
N ALA A 72 -5.39 -1.63 6.92
CA ALA A 72 -5.02 -0.58 5.97
C ALA A 72 -5.20 0.82 6.60
N GLY A 73 -4.17 1.66 6.48
CA GLY A 73 -4.10 3.00 7.06
C GLY A 73 -3.66 3.05 8.52
N GLU A 74 -3.34 1.92 9.14
CA GLU A 74 -2.85 1.87 10.52
C GLU A 74 -1.38 2.31 10.63
N LEU A 75 -1.05 3.14 11.63
CA LEU A 75 0.28 3.75 11.79
C LEU A 75 1.28 2.75 12.37
N LEU A 76 2.14 2.18 11.53
CA LEU A 76 3.10 1.14 11.88
C LEU A 76 4.31 1.64 12.69
N ALA A 77 4.87 2.77 12.27
CA ALA A 77 6.10 3.30 12.84
C ALA A 77 6.17 4.82 12.66
N LEU A 78 6.95 5.47 13.53
CA LEU A 78 7.19 6.91 13.51
C LEU A 78 8.70 7.16 13.49
N MET A 79 9.16 7.91 12.50
CA MET A 79 10.49 8.50 12.44
C MET A 79 10.50 9.83 13.20
N ASP A 80 11.64 10.18 13.79
CA ASP A 80 11.84 11.45 14.53
C ASP A 80 11.35 12.66 13.71
N PRO A 81 10.22 13.29 14.09
CA PRO A 81 9.59 14.31 13.28
C PRO A 81 10.12 15.72 13.58
N VAL A 82 10.94 15.88 14.63
CA VAL A 82 11.29 17.21 15.18
C VAL A 82 11.90 18.10 14.12
N ARG A 83 12.87 17.59 13.35
CA ARG A 83 13.51 18.36 12.27
C ARG A 83 12.52 18.84 11.23
N TYR A 84 11.56 17.99 10.83
CA TYR A 84 10.59 18.33 9.80
C TYR A 84 9.55 19.33 10.32
N GLN A 85 9.14 19.18 11.59
CA GLN A 85 8.24 20.14 12.24
C GLN A 85 8.88 21.52 12.33
N ASP A 86 10.16 21.61 12.71
CA ASP A 86 10.88 22.89 12.79
C ASP A 86 10.95 23.60 11.42
N ILE A 87 11.12 22.84 10.33
CA ILE A 87 11.13 23.37 8.95
C ILE A 87 9.74 23.91 8.58
N VAL A 88 8.68 23.11 8.79
CA VAL A 88 7.29 23.53 8.53
C VAL A 88 6.93 24.79 9.33
N ASP A 89 7.38 24.87 10.58
CA ASP A 89 7.15 26.03 11.44
C ASP A 89 7.86 27.28 10.90
N ALA A 90 9.12 27.15 10.48
CA ALA A 90 9.89 28.24 9.87
C ALA A 90 9.25 28.74 8.56
N ASP A 91 8.78 27.82 7.72
CA ASP A 91 8.05 28.11 6.50
C ASP A 91 6.73 28.81 6.77
N SER A 92 5.99 28.39 7.80
CA SER A 92 4.77 29.07 8.22
C SER A 92 5.04 30.53 8.60
N ARG A 93 6.14 30.81 9.30
CA ARG A 93 6.50 32.22 9.63
C ARG A 93 6.87 33.04 8.40
N THR A 94 7.52 32.41 7.43
CA THR A 94 7.87 33.03 6.16
C THR A 94 6.62 33.36 5.34
N LEU A 95 5.68 32.41 5.26
CA LEU A 95 4.38 32.60 4.61
C LEU A 95 3.56 33.72 5.29
N ASP A 96 3.56 33.80 6.62
CA ASP A 96 2.86 34.85 7.36
C ASP A 96 3.43 36.25 7.07
N ARG A 97 4.76 36.37 6.99
CA ARG A 97 5.43 37.61 6.57
C ARG A 97 5.00 38.01 5.16
N ASP A 98 5.04 37.09 4.21
CA ASP A 98 4.72 37.38 2.81
C ASP A 98 3.23 37.68 2.62
N ARG A 99 2.35 37.04 3.40
CA ARG A 99 0.92 37.38 3.46
C ARG A 99 0.67 38.80 3.99
N ALA A 100 1.42 39.23 5.00
CA ALA A 100 1.35 40.59 5.50
C ALA A 100 1.83 41.60 4.43
N GLN A 101 2.88 41.26 3.68
CA GLN A 101 3.39 42.07 2.58
C GLN A 101 2.37 42.17 1.42
N GLU A 102 1.75 41.07 1.00
CA GLU A 102 0.66 41.05 0.00
C GLU A 102 -0.50 41.93 0.46
N THR A 103 -0.89 41.83 1.74
CA THR A 103 -1.96 42.66 2.31
C THR A 103 -1.64 44.15 2.23
N ASN A 104 -0.39 44.54 2.50
CA ASN A 104 0.04 45.93 2.41
C ASN A 104 0.08 46.43 0.95
N ALA A 105 0.57 45.58 0.03
CA ALA A 105 0.57 45.88 -1.41
C ALA A 105 -0.87 46.03 -1.95
N GLN A 106 -1.79 45.17 -1.51
CA GLN A 106 -3.21 45.22 -1.85
C GLN A 106 -3.85 46.53 -1.39
N LYS A 107 -3.63 46.94 -0.12
CA LYS A 107 -4.11 48.23 0.39
C LYS A 107 -3.58 49.40 -0.44
N THR A 108 -2.33 49.33 -0.87
CA THR A 108 -1.69 50.37 -1.70
C THR A 108 -2.31 50.40 -3.10
N TRP A 109 -2.47 49.24 -3.74
CA TRP A 109 -3.17 49.10 -5.01
C TRP A 109 -4.59 49.68 -4.95
N ASP A 110 -5.37 49.33 -3.93
CA ASP A 110 -6.73 49.81 -3.78
C ASP A 110 -6.78 51.33 -3.60
N ARG A 111 -5.84 51.90 -2.83
CA ARG A 111 -5.70 53.35 -2.66
C ARG A 111 -5.34 54.04 -3.97
N VAL A 112 -4.32 53.57 -4.68
CA VAL A 112 -3.86 54.17 -5.94
C VAL A 112 -4.93 54.03 -7.03
N LYS A 113 -5.62 52.89 -7.11
CA LYS A 113 -6.72 52.64 -8.03
C LYS A 113 -7.84 53.67 -7.83
N ARG A 114 -8.26 53.91 -6.57
CA ARG A 114 -9.30 54.92 -6.27
C ARG A 114 -8.86 56.35 -6.62
N LEU A 115 -7.62 56.71 -6.32
CA LEU A 115 -7.09 58.05 -6.61
C LEU A 115 -6.92 58.29 -8.12
N THR A 116 -6.54 57.26 -8.89
CA THR A 116 -6.43 57.35 -10.35
C THR A 116 -7.81 57.52 -11.00
N GLN A 117 -8.86 56.88 -10.45
CA GLN A 117 -10.24 57.05 -10.92
C GLN A 117 -10.79 58.46 -10.66
N ALA A 118 -10.22 59.16 -9.67
CA ALA A 118 -10.55 60.53 -9.34
C ALA A 118 -9.53 61.54 -9.93
N ASP A 119 -8.77 61.13 -10.95
CA ASP A 119 -7.76 61.94 -11.67
C ASP A 119 -6.63 62.55 -10.81
N PHE A 120 -6.39 62.01 -9.60
CA PHE A 120 -5.33 62.48 -8.69
C PHE A 120 -3.98 61.78 -8.88
N ASN A 121 -3.92 60.65 -9.60
CA ASN A 121 -2.71 59.84 -9.80
C ASN A 121 -2.47 59.52 -11.28
N THR A 122 -1.22 59.16 -11.62
CA THR A 122 -0.84 58.81 -13.00
C THR A 122 -1.08 57.33 -13.31
N ARG A 123 -1.22 56.99 -14.60
CA ARG A 123 -1.30 55.59 -15.07
C ARG A 123 -0.08 54.77 -14.63
N GLN A 124 1.12 55.37 -14.71
CA GLN A 124 2.35 54.73 -14.27
C GLN A 124 2.30 54.30 -12.80
N GLN A 125 1.84 55.17 -11.89
CA GLN A 125 1.71 54.83 -10.46
C GLN A 125 0.73 53.67 -10.22
N LYS A 126 -0.36 53.61 -10.99
CA LYS A 126 -1.31 52.50 -10.93
C LYS A 126 -0.65 51.19 -11.39
N ASP A 127 0.07 51.22 -12.51
CA ASP A 127 0.74 50.04 -13.05
C ASP A 127 1.87 49.55 -12.12
N ASP A 128 2.63 50.47 -11.52
CA ASP A 128 3.65 50.17 -10.50
C ASP A 128 3.04 49.50 -9.26
N ALA A 129 1.91 50.04 -8.76
CA ALA A 129 1.20 49.45 -7.62
C ALA A 129 0.62 48.06 -7.95
N ARG A 130 0.18 47.85 -9.20
CA ARG A 130 -0.28 46.55 -9.68
C ARG A 130 0.86 45.54 -9.71
N ALA A 131 1.99 45.93 -10.31
CA ALA A 131 3.18 45.08 -10.38
C ALA A 131 3.68 44.71 -8.98
N ALA A 132 3.68 45.65 -8.03
CA ALA A 132 4.05 45.38 -6.64
C ALA A 132 3.13 44.36 -5.96
N LEU A 133 1.81 44.45 -6.19
CA LEU A 133 0.85 43.47 -5.70
C LEU A 133 1.07 42.10 -6.35
N ASP A 134 1.25 42.04 -7.66
CA ASP A 134 1.46 40.79 -8.38
C ASP A 134 2.76 40.09 -7.92
N MET A 135 3.84 40.86 -7.67
CA MET A 135 5.08 40.34 -7.08
C MET A 135 4.87 39.79 -5.67
N ALA A 136 4.16 40.52 -4.80
CA ALA A 136 3.88 40.06 -3.44
C ALA A 136 3.00 38.80 -3.42
N SER A 137 2.01 38.72 -4.32
CA SER A 137 1.16 37.54 -4.47
C SER A 137 1.94 36.33 -4.98
N ALA A 138 2.84 36.53 -5.94
CA ALA A 138 3.73 35.49 -6.43
C ALA A 138 4.65 34.97 -5.31
N ALA A 139 5.16 35.86 -4.47
CA ALA A 139 6.00 35.49 -3.33
C ALA A 139 5.24 34.65 -2.30
N ARG A 140 4.02 35.07 -1.91
CA ARG A 140 3.16 34.28 -1.03
C ARG A 140 2.87 32.88 -1.60
N LYS A 141 2.55 32.78 -2.89
CA LYS A 141 2.25 31.50 -3.55
C LYS A 141 3.46 30.56 -3.59
N ARG A 142 4.66 31.11 -3.81
CA ARG A 142 5.91 30.34 -3.75
C ARG A 142 6.11 29.74 -2.36
N ASP A 143 5.96 30.54 -1.32
CA ASP A 143 6.18 30.07 0.06
C ASP A 143 5.07 29.14 0.54
N GLU A 144 3.84 29.32 0.07
CA GLU A 144 2.74 28.37 0.30
C GLU A 144 3.05 27.00 -0.33
N ALA A 145 3.61 26.98 -1.54
CA ALA A 145 4.01 25.74 -2.19
C ALA A 145 5.20 25.05 -1.47
N GLN A 146 6.15 25.85 -0.97
CA GLN A 146 7.29 25.34 -0.19
C GLN A 146 6.80 24.70 1.12
N LYS A 147 5.96 25.41 1.88
CA LYS A 147 5.34 24.87 3.10
C LYS A 147 4.60 23.57 2.84
N ALA A 148 3.79 23.51 1.78
CA ALA A 148 3.04 22.30 1.41
C ALA A 148 3.94 21.13 0.98
N PHE A 149 5.14 21.43 0.47
CA PHE A 149 6.14 20.40 0.19
C PHE A 149 6.74 19.86 1.49
N ASP A 150 7.13 20.73 2.41
CA ASP A 150 7.75 20.33 3.68
C ASP A 150 6.74 19.69 4.65
N GLU A 151 5.45 20.05 4.57
CA GLU A 151 4.37 19.34 5.26
C GLU A 151 4.22 17.89 4.80
N ARG A 152 4.39 17.62 3.50
CA ARG A 152 4.39 16.24 3.00
C ARG A 152 5.60 15.46 3.50
N GLN A 153 6.76 16.10 3.59
CA GLN A 153 7.93 15.46 4.19
C GLN A 153 7.71 15.14 5.67
N LEU A 154 7.01 16.01 6.42
CA LEU A 154 6.61 15.73 7.79
C LEU A 154 5.61 14.57 7.85
N GLU A 155 4.66 14.46 6.92
CA GLU A 155 3.77 13.30 6.84
C GLU A 155 4.51 12.00 6.51
N ASP A 156 5.54 12.07 5.66
CA ASP A 156 6.40 10.94 5.30
C ASP A 156 7.22 10.38 6.48
N THR A 157 7.28 11.09 7.62
CA THR A 157 7.82 10.56 8.88
C THR A 157 6.95 9.47 9.49
N LYS A 158 5.71 9.32 9.04
CA LYS A 158 4.73 8.34 9.52
C LYS A 158 4.63 7.20 8.53
N LEU A 159 4.82 5.97 9.02
CA LEU A 159 4.71 4.78 8.21
C LEU A 159 3.34 4.15 8.40
N TYR A 160 2.57 4.00 7.32
CA TYR A 160 1.23 3.41 7.36
C TYR A 160 1.18 2.05 6.68
N ALA A 161 0.30 1.16 7.15
CA ALA A 161 0.01 -0.11 6.50
C ALA A 161 -0.78 0.13 5.19
N PRO A 162 -0.29 -0.33 4.02
CA PRO A 162 -0.98 -0.11 2.75
C PRO A 162 -2.20 -1.03 2.57
N VAL A 163 -2.23 -2.17 3.25
CA VAL A 163 -3.28 -3.20 3.18
C VAL A 163 -3.45 -3.88 4.53
N ASP A 164 -4.58 -4.54 4.74
CA ASP A 164 -4.78 -5.44 5.87
C ASP A 164 -3.80 -6.63 5.76
N GLY A 165 -3.19 -7.01 6.87
CA GLY A 165 -2.19 -8.08 6.85
C GLY A 165 -1.61 -8.43 8.21
N ILE A 166 -0.58 -9.26 8.18
CA ILE A 166 0.17 -9.67 9.38
C ILE A 166 1.61 -9.21 9.20
N VAL A 167 2.16 -8.52 10.20
CA VAL A 167 3.55 -8.07 10.21
C VAL A 167 4.46 -9.30 10.33
N GLN A 168 5.28 -9.57 9.31
CA GLN A 168 6.05 -10.82 9.27
C GLN A 168 7.39 -10.71 10.01
N THR A 169 8.20 -9.70 9.71
CA THR A 169 9.54 -9.53 10.29
C THR A 169 9.89 -8.06 10.42
N ARG A 170 10.54 -7.72 11.52
CA ARG A 170 11.08 -6.40 11.82
C ARG A 170 12.56 -6.38 11.45
N ILE A 171 12.90 -5.68 10.36
CA ILE A 171 14.29 -5.60 9.88
C ILE A 171 15.11 -4.55 10.67
N LEU A 172 14.46 -3.68 11.46
CA LEU A 172 15.10 -2.56 12.17
C LEU A 172 14.65 -2.46 13.63
N GLU A 173 15.62 -2.35 14.55
CA GLU A 173 15.39 -2.08 15.97
C GLU A 173 15.56 -0.57 16.27
N PRO A 174 14.81 -0.01 17.24
CA PRO A 174 14.94 1.39 17.63
C PRO A 174 16.26 1.68 18.38
#